data_AF-A0A9W8MCU6-F1
#
_entry.id   AF-A0A9W8MCU6-F1
#
_cell.length_a   1.000
_cell.length_b   1.000
_cell.length_c   1.000
_cell.angle_alpha   90.00
_cell.angle_beta   90.00
_cell.angle_gamma   90.00
#
_symmetry.space_group_name_H-M   'P 1'
#
loop_
_entity.id
_entity.type
_entity.pdbx_description
1 polymer ?
#
loop_
_entity_poly.entity_id
_entity_poly.type
_entity_poly.pdbx_seq_one_letter_code
_entity_poly.pdbx_strand_id
1 'polypeptide(L)'
;MWSPVVKLAAFLTLIHVAQAQCSYSMLQELTKSYVSSRLAGQISTLSTAVYTENFKSSTIQNSVHAQPLRIDHNRSLHDTTQCATYTELIITDSRHPYVIGTQMRYTPEGQLTQIDSLVTDAGDWLFNATGTLYWATREDWSPIPEARRDSRAVIKAGADAYLDLFSNKSTVVPWGTPCARLEGGSYTGQGRPTDSCNLVL
;
A
#
# COMPACT_ATOMS: atom_id res chain seq x y z
N MET A 1 -72.01 -16.35 15.28
CA MET A 1 -70.69 -16.89 15.66
C MET A 1 -69.72 -16.59 14.51
N TRP A 2 -68.95 -15.51 14.61
CA TRP A 2 -67.91 -15.15 13.63
C TRP A 2 -66.55 -15.21 14.33
N SER A 3 -65.67 -16.11 13.88
CA SER A 3 -64.27 -16.16 14.29
C SER A 3 -63.44 -15.26 13.38
N PRO A 4 -62.51 -14.44 13.92
CA PRO A 4 -61.55 -13.74 13.10
C PRO A 4 -60.35 -14.66 12.83
N VAL A 5 -60.02 -14.86 11.55
CA VAL A 5 -58.77 -15.51 11.14
C VAL A 5 -57.67 -14.45 11.17
N VAL A 6 -56.75 -14.57 12.13
CA VAL A 6 -55.54 -13.73 12.20
C VAL A 6 -54.55 -14.25 11.17
N LYS A 7 -54.24 -13.43 10.15
CA LYS A 7 -53.16 -13.71 9.20
C LYS A 7 -51.83 -13.25 9.82
N LEU A 8 -50.95 -14.19 10.16
CA LEU A 8 -49.56 -13.88 10.50
C LEU A 8 -48.79 -13.53 9.22
N ALA A 9 -48.28 -12.30 9.14
CA ALA A 9 -47.30 -11.90 8.14
C ALA A 9 -45.90 -12.28 8.64
N ALA A 10 -45.18 -13.10 7.88
CA ALA A 10 -43.79 -13.44 8.15
C ALA A 10 -42.87 -12.32 7.65
N PHE A 11 -42.19 -11.63 8.57
CA PHE A 11 -41.13 -10.68 8.25
C PHE A 11 -39.81 -11.46 8.06
N LEU A 12 -39.29 -11.51 6.82
CA LEU A 12 -37.91 -11.94 6.58
C LEU A 12 -36.96 -10.81 7.00
N THR A 13 -36.22 -11.01 8.09
CA THR A 13 -35.08 -10.19 8.45
C THR A 13 -33.86 -10.61 7.63
N LEU A 14 -33.40 -9.74 6.73
CA LEU A 14 -32.10 -9.88 6.06
C LEU A 14 -31.01 -9.62 7.09
N ILE A 15 -30.43 -10.68 7.65
CA ILE A 15 -29.22 -10.58 8.47
C ILE A 15 -28.07 -10.20 7.53
N HIS A 16 -27.70 -8.93 7.50
CA HIS A 16 -26.43 -8.51 6.93
C HIS A 16 -25.32 -9.06 7.82
N VAL A 17 -24.68 -10.14 7.37
CA VAL A 17 -23.40 -10.55 7.94
C VAL A 17 -22.41 -9.47 7.52
N ALA A 18 -22.14 -8.52 8.41
CA ALA A 18 -21.01 -7.63 8.23
C ALA A 18 -19.77 -8.52 8.15
N GLN A 19 -19.14 -8.63 6.98
CA GLN A 19 -17.82 -9.24 6.90
C GLN A 19 -16.94 -8.52 7.91
N ALA A 20 -16.31 -9.27 8.82
CA ALA A 20 -15.37 -8.68 9.76
C ALA A 20 -14.28 -8.00 8.95
N GLN A 21 -14.25 -6.67 8.98
CA GLN A 21 -13.16 -5.90 8.38
C GLN A 21 -11.90 -6.13 9.21
N CYS A 22 -10.74 -6.20 8.56
CA CYS A 22 -9.49 -6.26 9.29
C CYS A 22 -9.35 -5.02 10.17
N SER A 23 -9.00 -5.20 11.44
CA SER A 23 -8.78 -4.04 12.32
C SER A 23 -7.49 -3.33 11.93
N TYR A 24 -7.47 -1.99 12.07
CA TYR A 24 -6.28 -1.20 11.78
C TYR A 24 -5.08 -1.65 12.63
N SER A 25 -5.31 -1.94 13.91
CA SER A 25 -4.27 -2.43 14.83
C SER A 25 -3.69 -3.79 14.42
N MET A 26 -4.52 -4.70 13.93
CA MET A 26 -4.05 -5.98 13.38
C MET A 26 -3.08 -5.75 12.21
N LEU A 27 -3.46 -4.91 11.25
CA LEU A 27 -2.63 -4.62 10.08
C LEU A 27 -1.31 -3.92 10.48
N GLN A 28 -1.32 -3.09 11.53
CA GLN A 28 -0.10 -2.51 12.09
C GLN A 28 0.83 -3.57 12.68
N GLU A 29 0.31 -4.52 13.46
CA GLU A 29 1.13 -5.60 14.02
C GLU A 29 1.68 -6.54 12.93
N LEU A 30 0.88 -6.84 11.90
CA LEU A 30 1.32 -7.63 10.76
C LEU A 30 2.46 -6.95 9.99
N THR A 31 2.39 -5.64 9.78
CA THR A 31 3.47 -4.88 9.10
C THR A 31 4.72 -4.76 9.96
N LYS A 32 4.60 -4.55 11.28
CA LYS A 32 5.75 -4.61 12.20
C LYS A 32 6.44 -5.97 12.18
N SER A 33 5.65 -7.05 12.20
CA SER A 33 6.14 -8.42 12.10
C SER A 33 6.86 -8.66 10.76
N TYR A 34 6.26 -8.21 9.66
CA TYR A 34 6.90 -8.25 8.34
C TYR A 34 8.25 -7.55 8.32
N VAL A 35 8.32 -6.27 8.72
CA VAL A 35 9.57 -5.48 8.75
C VAL A 35 10.63 -6.15 9.65
N SER A 36 10.24 -6.61 10.84
CA SER A 36 11.13 -7.31 11.77
C SER A 36 11.69 -8.60 11.18
N SER A 37 10.84 -9.37 10.47
CA SER A 37 11.25 -10.60 9.79
C SER A 37 12.26 -10.32 8.66
N ARG A 38 12.12 -9.19 7.95
CA ARG A 38 13.06 -8.78 6.88
C ARG A 38 14.43 -8.40 7.46
N LEU A 39 14.43 -7.67 8.58
CA LEU A 39 15.67 -7.35 9.31
C LEU A 39 16.41 -8.62 9.77
N ALA A 40 15.66 -9.64 10.21
CA ALA A 40 16.21 -10.89 10.70
C ALA A 40 16.49 -11.96 9.61
N GLY A 41 16.08 -11.72 8.35
CA GLY A 41 16.15 -12.72 7.27
C GLY A 41 15.22 -13.92 7.47
N GLN A 42 14.13 -13.77 8.24
CA GLN A 42 13.22 -14.86 8.59
C GLN A 42 12.03 -14.92 7.65
N ILE A 43 11.96 -15.94 6.77
CA ILE A 43 10.92 -16.05 5.74
C ILE A 43 9.79 -17.07 6.02
N SER A 44 9.87 -17.84 7.11
CA SER A 44 8.96 -18.96 7.36
C SER A 44 7.48 -18.55 7.44
N THR A 45 7.19 -17.35 7.93
CA THR A 45 5.83 -16.81 8.01
C THR A 45 5.29 -16.30 6.68
N LEU A 46 6.15 -16.14 5.67
CA LEU A 46 5.80 -15.67 4.32
C LEU A 46 5.67 -16.81 3.31
N SER A 47 6.33 -17.94 3.56
CA SER A 47 6.52 -19.00 2.56
C SER A 47 5.24 -19.73 2.10
N THR A 48 4.12 -19.55 2.81
CA THR A 48 2.84 -20.17 2.43
C THR A 48 1.98 -19.28 1.54
N ALA A 49 2.35 -18.02 1.36
CA ALA A 49 1.60 -17.06 0.55
C ALA A 49 1.96 -17.20 -0.94
N VAL A 50 1.01 -16.86 -1.82
CA VAL A 50 1.33 -16.66 -3.24
C VAL A 50 2.25 -15.45 -3.36
N TYR A 51 3.36 -15.62 -4.08
CA TYR A 51 4.36 -14.57 -4.23
C TYR A 51 4.56 -14.15 -5.67
N THR A 52 4.54 -12.84 -5.91
CA THR A 52 5.00 -12.23 -7.16
C THR A 52 6.10 -11.20 -6.90
N GLU A 53 7.06 -11.14 -7.81
CA GLU A 53 8.13 -10.14 -7.82
C GLU A 53 8.19 -9.52 -9.22
N ASN A 54 8.12 -8.19 -9.31
CA ASN A 54 8.18 -7.46 -10.58
C ASN A 54 7.23 -8.03 -11.64
N PHE A 55 5.98 -8.28 -11.23
CA PHE A 55 4.89 -8.87 -12.02
C PHE A 55 5.12 -10.31 -12.51
N LYS A 56 6.10 -11.02 -11.98
CA LYS A 56 6.38 -12.42 -12.30
C LYS A 56 6.12 -13.32 -11.10
N SER A 57 5.57 -14.51 -11.36
CA SER A 57 5.42 -15.54 -10.34
C SER A 57 6.81 -16.02 -9.87
N SER A 58 7.00 -16.12 -8.55
CA SER A 58 8.25 -16.59 -7.94
C SER A 58 7.94 -17.28 -6.60
N THR A 59 8.97 -17.57 -5.81
CA THR A 59 8.84 -18.05 -4.42
C THR A 59 9.58 -17.10 -3.49
N ILE A 60 9.15 -17.02 -2.23
CA ILE A 60 9.82 -16.20 -1.22
C ILE A 60 11.29 -16.64 -1.00
N GLN A 61 11.60 -17.91 -1.23
CA GLN A 61 12.97 -18.45 -1.13
C GLN A 61 13.89 -17.94 -2.25
N ASN A 62 13.33 -17.59 -3.41
CA ASN A 62 14.05 -17.13 -4.59
C ASN A 62 13.84 -15.63 -4.84
N SER A 63 13.68 -14.82 -3.79
CA SER A 63 13.41 -13.40 -3.92
C SER A 63 14.30 -12.54 -3.03
N VAL A 64 14.21 -11.22 -3.17
CA VAL A 64 14.95 -10.26 -2.32
C VAL A 64 14.68 -10.46 -0.82
N HIS A 65 13.54 -11.08 -0.50
CA HIS A 65 13.08 -11.41 0.84
C HIS A 65 13.84 -12.58 1.48
N ALA A 66 14.57 -13.39 0.72
CA ALA A 66 15.27 -14.56 1.23
C ALA A 66 16.51 -14.23 2.08
N GLN A 67 17.00 -12.98 2.03
CA GLN A 67 18.18 -12.53 2.75
C GLN A 67 17.81 -11.45 3.78
N PRO A 68 18.58 -11.32 4.87
CA PRO A 68 18.45 -10.18 5.77
C PRO A 68 18.66 -8.86 5.03
N LEU A 69 17.75 -7.91 5.24
CA LEU A 69 17.83 -6.56 4.67
C LEU A 69 18.19 -5.55 5.77
N ARG A 70 19.22 -4.73 5.56
CA ARG A 70 19.52 -3.59 6.43
C ARG A 70 18.61 -2.42 6.04
N ILE A 71 17.43 -2.38 6.64
CA ILE A 71 16.40 -1.38 6.33
C ILE A 71 16.79 -0.04 6.97
N ASP A 72 17.01 0.98 6.13
CA ASP A 72 17.36 2.34 6.56
C ASP A 72 16.11 3.21 6.79
N HIS A 73 15.02 2.91 6.07
CA HIS A 73 13.72 3.53 6.28
C HIS A 73 12.61 2.57 5.84
N ASN A 74 11.45 2.66 6.50
CA ASN A 74 10.24 1.98 6.07
C ASN A 74 8.99 2.81 6.36
N ARG A 75 7.96 2.60 5.56
CA ARG A 75 6.64 3.21 5.72
C ARG A 75 5.57 2.21 5.31
N SER A 76 4.52 2.09 6.10
CA SER A 76 3.40 1.20 5.80
C SER A 76 2.06 1.93 5.72
N LEU A 77 1.20 1.47 4.82
CA LEU A 77 -0.20 1.85 4.67
C LEU A 77 -1.10 0.64 4.94
N HIS A 78 -2.28 0.85 5.50
CA HIS A 78 -3.17 -0.22 5.97
C HIS A 78 -4.59 0.00 5.43
N ASP A 79 -5.09 -0.95 4.64
CA ASP A 79 -6.44 -0.95 4.07
C ASP A 79 -7.30 -1.99 4.80
N THR A 80 -8.10 -1.52 5.76
CA THR A 80 -9.02 -2.35 6.55
C THR A 80 -10.16 -2.94 5.73
N THR A 81 -10.51 -2.32 4.59
CA THR A 81 -11.60 -2.78 3.72
C THR A 81 -11.13 -3.94 2.85
N GLN A 82 -9.91 -3.87 2.32
CA GLN A 82 -9.34 -4.94 1.50
C GLN A 82 -8.54 -5.97 2.30
N CYS A 83 -8.41 -5.82 3.62
CA CYS A 83 -7.50 -6.61 4.44
C CYS A 83 -6.10 -6.66 3.81
N ALA A 84 -5.56 -5.49 3.47
CA ALA A 84 -4.32 -5.37 2.74
C ALA A 84 -3.40 -4.32 3.35
N THR A 85 -2.10 -4.48 3.13
CA THR A 85 -1.08 -3.50 3.51
C THR A 85 -0.18 -3.20 2.33
N TYR A 86 0.41 -2.01 2.33
CA TYR A 86 1.54 -1.67 1.49
C TYR A 86 2.69 -1.28 2.40
N THR A 87 3.91 -1.74 2.14
CA THR A 87 5.10 -1.35 2.87
C THR A 87 6.22 -1.01 1.90
N GLU A 88 6.74 0.21 2.00
CA GLU A 88 7.96 0.64 1.33
C GLU A 88 9.15 0.35 2.24
N LEU A 89 10.19 -0.27 1.70
CA LEU A 89 11.48 -0.49 2.34
C LEU A 89 12.56 0.22 1.53
N ILE A 90 13.39 1.03 2.19
CA ILE A 90 14.55 1.69 1.59
C ILE A 90 15.82 1.10 2.20
N ILE A 91 16.66 0.53 1.35
CA ILE A 91 17.94 -0.07 1.71
C ILE A 91 19.04 0.69 0.94
N THR A 92 19.96 1.30 1.67
CA THR A 92 21.08 2.09 1.10
C THR A 92 22.44 1.41 1.25
N ASP A 93 22.45 0.09 1.51
CA ASP A 93 23.68 -0.71 1.53
C ASP A 93 24.40 -0.58 0.18
N SER A 94 25.64 -0.09 0.19
CA SER A 94 26.42 0.17 -1.02
C SER A 94 26.77 -1.10 -1.80
N ARG A 95 26.67 -2.28 -1.17
CA ARG A 95 26.88 -3.58 -1.85
C ARG A 95 25.72 -3.93 -2.76
N HIS A 96 24.48 -3.67 -2.30
CA HIS A 96 23.28 -3.90 -3.09
C HIS A 96 22.11 -3.07 -2.52
N PRO A 97 21.90 -1.84 -3.03
CA PRO A 97 20.82 -0.97 -2.58
C PRO A 97 19.48 -1.37 -3.19
N TYR A 98 18.40 -1.12 -2.47
CA TYR A 98 17.03 -1.41 -2.93
C TYR A 98 16.05 -0.32 -2.52
N VAL A 99 15.03 -0.10 -3.35
CA VAL A 99 13.75 0.45 -2.90
C VAL A 99 12.68 -0.56 -3.28
N ILE A 100 11.96 -1.05 -2.27
CA ILE A 100 11.04 -2.17 -2.40
C ILE A 100 9.66 -1.72 -1.96
N GLY A 101 8.67 -1.81 -2.86
CA GLY A 101 7.26 -1.69 -2.51
C GLY A 101 6.65 -3.09 -2.40
N THR A 102 6.12 -3.44 -1.23
CA THR A 102 5.48 -4.75 -1.00
C THR A 102 4.03 -4.56 -0.60
N GLN A 103 3.11 -5.15 -1.37
CA GLN A 103 1.71 -5.31 -0.98
C GLN A 103 1.50 -6.69 -0.38
N MET A 104 0.79 -6.76 0.76
CA MET A 104 0.41 -8.02 1.40
C MET A 104 -1.10 -8.06 1.59
N ARG A 105 -1.73 -9.21 1.33
CA ARG A 105 -3.17 -9.43 1.50
C ARG A 105 -3.43 -10.52 2.52
N TYR A 106 -4.49 -10.34 3.29
CA TYR A 106 -4.82 -11.20 4.42
C TYR A 106 -6.29 -11.63 4.37
N THR A 107 -6.60 -12.74 5.02
CA THR A 107 -7.99 -13.04 5.41
C THR A 107 -8.41 -12.11 6.56
N PRO A 108 -9.73 -11.97 6.84
CA PRO A 108 -10.22 -11.25 8.02
C PRO A 108 -9.61 -11.68 9.35
N GLU A 109 -9.20 -12.94 9.45
CA GLU A 109 -8.55 -13.54 10.62
C GLU A 109 -7.04 -13.25 10.68
N GLY A 110 -6.50 -12.54 9.68
CA GLY A 110 -5.09 -12.13 9.61
C GLY A 110 -4.16 -13.15 8.97
N GLN A 111 -4.70 -14.18 8.32
CA GLN A 111 -3.87 -15.14 7.60
C GLN A 111 -3.38 -14.53 6.29
N LEU A 112 -2.05 -14.51 6.09
CA LEU A 112 -1.44 -14.00 4.86
C LEU A 112 -1.73 -14.93 3.67
N THR A 113 -2.26 -14.35 2.58
CA THR A 113 -2.66 -15.10 1.37
C THR A 113 -1.82 -14.76 0.15
N GLN A 114 -1.41 -13.50 0.01
CA GLN A 114 -0.66 -13.01 -1.15
C GLN A 114 0.36 -11.95 -0.76
N ILE A 115 1.49 -11.98 -1.45
CA ILE A 115 2.57 -10.99 -1.36
C ILE A 115 2.95 -10.60 -2.79
N ASP A 116 2.84 -9.33 -3.12
CA ASP A 116 3.31 -8.77 -4.39
C ASP A 116 4.42 -7.76 -4.08
N SER A 117 5.59 -7.92 -4.69
CA SER A 117 6.72 -7.00 -4.51
C SER A 117 7.14 -6.37 -5.82
N LEU A 118 7.32 -5.05 -5.81
CA LEU A 118 8.08 -4.32 -6.80
C LEU A 118 9.44 -3.99 -6.20
N VAL A 119 10.47 -4.59 -6.76
CA VAL A 119 11.86 -4.46 -6.33
C VAL A 119 12.57 -3.62 -7.37
N THR A 120 13.07 -2.46 -6.94
CA THR A 120 13.96 -1.63 -7.74
C THR A 120 15.36 -1.63 -7.16
N ASP A 121 16.37 -1.77 -8.01
CA ASP A 121 17.77 -1.89 -7.61
C ASP A 121 18.75 -1.24 -8.61
N ALA A 122 20.05 -1.50 -8.41
CA ALA A 122 21.11 -0.89 -9.18
C ALA A 122 21.03 -1.25 -10.68
N GLY A 123 20.75 -0.24 -11.50
CA GLY A 123 20.61 -0.39 -12.96
C GLY A 123 19.21 -0.05 -13.46
N ASP A 124 18.22 0.03 -12.56
CA ASP A 124 16.87 0.45 -12.91
C ASP A 124 16.79 1.94 -13.24
N TRP A 125 15.76 2.29 -14.02
CA TRP A 125 15.56 3.65 -14.50
C TRP A 125 15.44 4.66 -13.35
N LEU A 126 16.28 5.69 -13.42
CA LEU A 126 16.46 6.75 -12.41
C LEU A 126 16.81 6.26 -11.00
N PHE A 127 17.10 4.99 -10.76
CA PHE A 127 17.23 4.48 -9.40
C PHE A 127 18.32 5.18 -8.57
N ASN A 128 17.94 5.71 -7.40
CA ASN A 128 18.85 6.26 -6.41
C ASN A 128 18.29 6.09 -4.97
N ALA A 129 18.64 4.99 -4.31
CA ALA A 129 18.16 4.70 -2.95
C ALA A 129 18.53 5.77 -1.92
N THR A 130 19.72 6.38 -2.02
CA THR A 130 20.14 7.44 -1.09
C THR A 130 19.34 8.73 -1.28
N GLY A 131 19.01 9.07 -2.53
CA GLY A 131 18.10 10.17 -2.86
C GLY A 131 16.69 9.89 -2.37
N THR A 132 16.19 8.66 -2.55
CA THR A 132 14.88 8.25 -2.02
C THR A 132 14.84 8.38 -0.51
N LEU A 133 15.86 7.85 0.19
CA LEU A 133 15.97 7.98 1.65
C LEU A 133 15.98 9.44 2.09
N TYR A 134 16.76 10.28 1.41
CA TYR A 134 16.87 11.70 1.71
C TYR A 134 15.49 12.38 1.66
N TRP A 135 14.71 12.17 0.61
CA TRP A 135 13.41 12.82 0.49
C TRP A 135 12.33 12.18 1.36
N ALA A 136 12.24 10.84 1.39
CA ALA A 136 11.23 10.12 2.16
C ALA A 136 11.26 10.46 3.66
N THR A 137 12.46 10.66 4.23
CA THR A 137 12.63 11.04 5.64
C THR A 137 12.22 12.48 5.98
N ARG A 138 11.92 13.31 4.98
CA ARG A 138 11.53 14.72 5.14
C ARG A 138 10.04 14.95 4.89
N GLU A 139 9.33 13.97 4.37
CA GLU A 139 7.90 14.06 4.13
C GLU A 139 7.12 13.88 5.44
N ASP A 140 6.05 14.66 5.62
CA ASP A 140 5.11 14.47 6.72
C ASP A 140 4.03 13.46 6.33
N TRP A 141 4.06 12.29 6.98
CA TRP A 141 3.07 11.23 6.82
C TRP A 141 2.19 11.07 8.07
N SER A 142 2.09 12.13 8.87
CA SER A 142 1.19 12.15 10.02
C SER A 142 -0.26 11.91 9.58
N PRO A 143 -1.07 11.19 10.39
CA PRO A 143 -2.47 10.98 10.06
C PRO A 143 -3.20 12.31 9.84
N ILE A 144 -3.86 12.44 8.69
CA ILE A 144 -4.72 13.59 8.41
C ILE A 144 -5.82 13.65 9.49
N PRO A 145 -6.16 14.84 10.05
CA PRO A 145 -7.28 14.96 10.99
C PRO A 145 -8.57 14.43 10.38
N GLU A 146 -9.38 13.71 11.16
CA GLU A 146 -10.56 12.99 10.65
C GLU A 146 -11.51 13.89 9.84
N ALA A 147 -11.79 15.10 10.33
CA ALA A 147 -12.63 16.08 9.65
C ALA A 147 -12.08 16.58 8.29
N ARG A 148 -10.81 16.29 7.98
CA ARG A 148 -10.13 16.64 6.73
C ARG A 148 -9.84 15.42 5.84
N ARG A 149 -10.24 14.22 6.26
CA ARG A 149 -10.03 13.01 5.45
C ARG A 149 -11.09 12.94 4.36
N ASP A 150 -10.63 12.72 3.14
CA ASP A 150 -11.52 12.37 2.04
C ASP A 150 -12.12 10.98 2.25
N SER A 151 -13.29 10.76 1.64
CA SER A 151 -13.88 9.43 1.59
C SER A 151 -13.02 8.48 0.74
N ARG A 152 -13.12 7.18 1.02
CA ARG A 152 -12.46 6.13 0.21
C ARG A 152 -12.75 6.25 -1.28
N ALA A 153 -14.01 6.57 -1.63
CA ALA A 153 -14.42 6.73 -3.02
C ALA A 153 -13.69 7.89 -3.72
N VAL A 154 -13.50 9.01 -3.02
CA VAL A 154 -12.76 10.18 -3.52
C VAL A 154 -11.28 9.84 -3.72
N ILE A 155 -10.64 9.20 -2.73
CA ILE A 155 -9.23 8.80 -2.83
C ILE A 155 -9.02 7.83 -4.01
N LYS A 156 -9.91 6.83 -4.15
CA LYS A 156 -9.83 5.88 -5.26
C LYS A 156 -10.01 6.58 -6.61
N ALA A 157 -10.99 7.46 -6.75
CA ALA A 157 -11.23 8.19 -7.99
C ALA A 157 -10.02 9.04 -8.40
N GLY A 158 -9.36 9.71 -7.44
CA GLY A 158 -8.12 10.45 -7.71
C GLY A 158 -6.96 9.55 -8.16
N ALA A 159 -6.80 8.39 -7.52
CA ALA A 159 -5.77 7.41 -7.89
C ALA A 159 -6.03 6.76 -9.26
N ASP A 160 -7.28 6.40 -9.56
CA ASP A 160 -7.67 5.86 -10.86
C ASP A 160 -7.40 6.90 -11.97
N ALA A 161 -7.77 8.17 -11.76
CA ALA A 161 -7.51 9.24 -12.71
C ALA A 161 -5.99 9.43 -12.99
N TYR A 162 -5.14 9.27 -11.97
CA TYR A 162 -3.68 9.30 -12.15
C TYR A 162 -3.20 8.18 -13.07
N LEU A 163 -3.70 6.96 -12.89
CA LEU A 163 -3.32 5.83 -13.75
C LEU A 163 -3.89 6.00 -15.18
N ASP A 164 -5.12 6.49 -15.31
CA ASP A 164 -5.77 6.77 -16.58
C ASP A 164 -5.06 7.88 -17.38
N LEU A 165 -4.36 8.80 -16.72
CA LEU A 165 -3.55 9.84 -17.40
C LEU A 165 -2.45 9.24 -18.30
N PHE A 166 -1.98 8.03 -18.01
CA PHE A 166 -0.96 7.38 -18.83
C PHE A 166 -1.51 6.84 -20.15
N SER A 167 -2.78 6.44 -20.19
CA SER A 167 -3.47 5.95 -21.40
C SER A 167 -4.23 7.07 -22.13
N ASN A 168 -4.70 8.09 -21.41
CA ASN A 168 -5.44 9.23 -21.93
C ASN A 168 -4.94 10.55 -21.33
N LYS A 169 -4.19 11.33 -22.12
CA LYS A 169 -3.60 12.61 -21.69
C LYS A 169 -4.61 13.72 -21.38
N SER A 170 -5.87 13.55 -21.81
CA SER A 170 -6.95 14.50 -21.50
C SER A 170 -7.61 14.25 -20.14
N THR A 171 -7.21 13.19 -19.42
CA THR A 171 -7.73 12.89 -18.08
C THR A 171 -7.34 13.99 -17.09
N VAL A 172 -8.31 14.49 -16.33
CA VAL A 172 -8.07 15.51 -15.30
C VAL A 172 -7.82 14.81 -13.97
N VAL A 173 -6.60 14.97 -13.44
CA VAL A 173 -6.22 14.46 -12.12
C VAL A 173 -6.42 15.56 -11.07
N PRO A 174 -7.07 15.28 -9.93
CA PRO A 174 -7.29 16.26 -8.87
C PRO A 174 -6.02 16.46 -8.02
N TRP A 175 -4.99 17.08 -8.60
CA TRP A 175 -3.72 17.33 -7.92
C TRP A 175 -3.87 18.23 -6.67
N GLY A 176 -3.31 17.81 -5.54
CA GLY A 176 -3.26 18.62 -4.31
C GLY A 176 -2.12 19.64 -4.32
N THR A 177 -2.25 20.72 -5.10
CA THR A 177 -1.18 21.74 -5.21
C THR A 177 -1.08 22.61 -3.95
N PRO A 178 0.13 22.90 -3.41
CA PRO A 178 1.44 22.49 -3.93
C PRO A 178 1.76 21.02 -3.64
N CYS A 179 2.42 20.34 -4.58
CA CYS A 179 2.87 18.98 -4.37
C CYS A 179 4.13 18.62 -5.16
N ALA A 180 4.76 17.52 -4.77
CA ALA A 180 5.95 16.99 -5.40
C ALA A 180 5.86 15.46 -5.54
N ARG A 181 6.59 14.92 -6.52
CA ARG A 181 6.75 13.49 -6.75
C ARG A 181 8.17 13.10 -6.31
N LEU A 182 8.28 11.97 -5.61
CA LEU A 182 9.54 11.29 -5.34
C LEU A 182 9.71 10.14 -6.33
N GLU A 183 10.63 10.28 -7.29
CA GLU A 183 10.79 9.36 -8.42
C GLU A 183 12.25 9.01 -8.63
N GLY A 184 12.63 7.74 -8.46
CA GLY A 184 14.03 7.33 -8.56
C GLY A 184 14.95 8.10 -7.61
N GLY A 185 14.45 8.61 -6.48
CA GLY A 185 15.22 9.45 -5.57
C GLY A 185 15.39 10.91 -6.00
N SER A 186 14.77 11.32 -7.11
CA SER A 186 14.58 12.73 -7.48
C SER A 186 13.27 13.27 -6.90
N TYR A 187 13.24 14.57 -6.57
CA TYR A 187 12.05 15.24 -6.05
C TYR A 187 11.66 16.38 -6.98
N THR A 188 10.41 16.39 -7.45
CA THR A 188 10.00 17.36 -8.49
C THR A 188 9.68 18.76 -7.97
N GLY A 189 9.50 18.92 -6.66
CA GLY A 189 9.19 20.20 -6.01
C GLY A 189 10.43 20.93 -5.48
N GLN A 190 10.32 22.26 -5.37
CA GLN A 190 11.34 23.15 -4.81
C GLN A 190 10.89 23.82 -3.49
N GLY A 191 9.79 23.35 -2.90
CA GLY A 191 9.15 23.96 -1.73
C GLY A 191 8.38 25.25 -2.06
N ARG A 192 7.97 25.44 -3.32
CA ARG A 192 7.27 26.65 -3.78
C ARG A 192 5.76 26.44 -3.77
N PRO A 193 4.95 27.49 -3.54
CA PRO A 193 3.48 27.39 -3.65
C PRO A 193 2.98 26.96 -5.03
N THR A 194 3.82 27.10 -6.05
CA THR A 194 3.55 26.72 -7.45
C THR A 194 4.03 25.32 -7.81
N ASP A 195 4.62 24.57 -6.87
CA ASP A 195 5.09 23.21 -7.14
C ASP A 195 3.92 22.31 -7.54
N SER A 196 4.12 21.54 -8.60
CA SER A 196 3.09 20.68 -9.17
C SER A 196 3.61 19.27 -9.39
N CYS A 197 2.72 18.30 -9.15
CA CYS A 197 2.93 16.90 -9.52
C CYS A 197 2.45 16.59 -10.93
N ASN A 198 1.92 17.59 -11.66
CA ASN A 198 1.36 17.35 -12.97
C ASN A 198 2.39 16.72 -13.89
N LEU A 199 2.01 15.62 -14.51
CA LEU A 199 2.83 14.93 -15.47
C LEU A 199 2.70 15.65 -16.80
N VAL A 200 3.70 16.47 -17.15
CA VAL A 200 3.85 16.96 -18.52
C VAL A 200 4.45 15.80 -19.33
N LEU A 201 3.60 14.82 -19.66
CA LEU A 201 3.92 13.64 -20.48
C LEU A 201 3.60 13.90 -21.94
#